data_AF-A0A8K1U3D2-F1
#
_entry.id   AF-A0A8K1U3D2-F1
#
_cell.length_a   1.000
_cell.length_b   1.000
_cell.length_c   1.000
_cell.angle_alpha   90.00
_cell.angle_beta   90.00
_cell.angle_gamma   90.00
#
_symmetry.space_group_name_H-M   'P 1'
#
loop_
_entity.id
_entity.type
_entity.pdbx_description
1 polymer ?
#
loop_
_entity_poly.entity_id
_entity_poly.type
_entity_poly.pdbx_seq_one_letter_code
_entity_poly.pdbx_strand_id
1 'polypeptide(L)' 'MAVPKKRTSLSKKRIRKNLWKRKGYWAARKALSLAKSLSTGNAKFCTTKEKKEPSRGFGNSKNLNEYHSLTVIFQMKDSH' A
#
# COMPACT_ATOMS: atom_id res chain seq x y z
N MET A 1 14.72 -33.81 -10.78
CA MET A 1 13.57 -33.41 -9.93
C MET A 1 12.95 -34.64 -9.29
N ALA A 2 12.54 -34.58 -8.02
CA ALA A 2 11.88 -35.70 -7.36
C ALA A 2 10.45 -35.89 -7.88
N VAL A 3 10.12 -37.09 -8.36
CA VAL A 3 8.79 -37.44 -8.87
C VAL A 3 8.00 -38.17 -7.78
N PRO A 4 6.75 -37.76 -7.47
CA PRO A 4 5.95 -38.44 -6.45
C PRO A 4 5.61 -39.86 -6.91
N LYS A 5 6.03 -40.85 -6.14
CA LYS A 5 5.81 -42.27 -6.46
C LYS A 5 4.34 -42.70 -6.38
N LYS A 6 3.53 -42.01 -5.57
CA LYS A 6 2.11 -42.31 -5.33
C LYS A 6 1.29 -41.02 -5.24
N ARG A 7 0.01 -41.09 -5.59
CA ARG A 7 -0.92 -39.97 -5.43
C ARG A 7 -1.18 -39.68 -3.96
N THR A 8 -1.33 -38.41 -3.61
CA THR A 8 -1.75 -38.02 -2.25
C THR A 8 -3.21 -38.42 -2.02
N SER A 9 -3.52 -38.96 -0.84
CA SER A 9 -4.90 -39.25 -0.45
C SER A 9 -5.76 -37.97 -0.42
N LEU A 10 -7.07 -38.13 -0.58
CA LEU A 10 -8.02 -37.00 -0.60
C LEU A 10 -7.98 -36.20 0.70
N SER A 11 -7.89 -36.87 1.85
CA SER A 11 -7.77 -36.22 3.16
C SER A 11 -6.53 -35.33 3.24
N LYS A 12 -5.35 -35.86 2.89
CA LYS A 12 -4.08 -35.10 2.88
C LYS A 12 -4.12 -33.91 1.92
N LYS A 13 -4.79 -34.06 0.75
CA LYS A 13 -5.01 -32.95 -0.19
C LYS A 13 -5.89 -31.85 0.41
N ARG A 14 -6.98 -32.20 1.09
CA ARG A 14 -7.91 -31.24 1.72
C ARG A 14 -7.25 -30.47 2.86
N ILE A 15 -6.48 -31.13 3.72
CA ILE A 15 -5.76 -30.48 4.83
C ILE A 15 -4.84 -29.36 4.33
N ARG A 16 -4.03 -29.64 3.29
CA ARG A 16 -3.14 -28.60 2.70
C ARG A 16 -3.92 -27.40 2.16
N LYS A 17 -5.06 -27.64 1.49
CA LYS A 17 -5.92 -26.56 0.99
C LYS A 17 -6.56 -25.75 2.13
N ASN A 18 -6.98 -26.41 3.21
CA ASN A 18 -7.58 -25.75 4.37
C ASN A 18 -6.58 -24.85 5.09
N LEU A 19 -5.30 -25.26 5.19
CA LEU A 19 -4.24 -24.41 5.74
C LEU A 19 -4.06 -23.11 4.93
N TRP A 20 -4.15 -23.17 3.60
CA TRP A 20 -4.10 -21.98 2.76
C TRP A 20 -5.33 -21.09 2.96
N LYS A 21 -6.54 -21.67 3.00
CA LYS A 21 -7.80 -20.94 3.26
C LYS A 21 -7.86 -20.30 4.65
N ARG A 22 -7.24 -20.91 5.66
CA ARG A 22 -7.20 -20.40 7.04
C ARG A 22 -6.56 -19.01 7.13
N LYS A 23 -5.65 -18.65 6.23
CA LYS A 23 -5.04 -17.31 6.18
C LYS A 23 -6.08 -16.22 5.93
N GLY A 24 -7.07 -16.48 5.07
CA GLY A 24 -8.16 -15.54 4.78
C GLY A 24 -9.03 -15.26 6.00
N TYR A 25 -9.32 -16.28 6.82
CA TYR A 25 -10.05 -16.11 8.07
C TYR A 25 -9.36 -15.12 9.02
N TRP A 26 -8.04 -15.22 9.17
CA TRP A 26 -7.28 -14.29 10.02
C TRP A 26 -7.28 -12.86 9.49
N ALA A 27 -7.18 -12.68 8.17
CA ALA A 27 -7.28 -11.37 7.53
C ALA A 27 -8.66 -10.74 7.76
N ALA A 28 -9.73 -11.52 7.53
CA ALA A 28 -11.11 -11.07 7.76
C ALA A 28 -11.36 -10.69 9.23
N ARG A 29 -10.83 -11.48 10.17
CA ARG A 29 -10.97 -11.20 11.61
C ARG A 29 -10.29 -9.90 12.02
N LYS A 30 -9.10 -9.63 11.49
CA LYS A 30 -8.39 -8.36 11.71
C LYS A 30 -9.14 -7.19 11.06
N ALA A 31 -9.61 -7.36 9.83
CA ALA A 31 -10.37 -6.33 9.11
C ALA A 31 -11.69 -5.98 9.83
N LEU A 32 -12.41 -6.97 10.36
CA LEU A 32 -13.65 -6.75 11.12
C LEU A 32 -13.37 -6.00 12.44
N SER A 33 -12.31 -6.39 13.16
CA SER A 33 -11.89 -5.67 14.38
C SER A 33 -11.54 -4.22 14.07
N LEU A 34 -10.87 -3.97 12.95
CA LEU A 34 -10.53 -2.63 12.49
C LEU A 34 -11.79 -1.83 12.13
N ALA A 35 -12.71 -2.39 11.35
CA ALA A 35 -13.96 -1.74 10.96
C ALA A 35 -14.81 -1.33 12.18
N LYS A 36 -14.90 -2.18 13.20
CA LYS A 36 -15.59 -1.84 14.46
C LYS A 36 -14.90 -0.70 15.22
N SER A 37 -13.57 -0.68 15.20
CA SER A 37 -12.79 0.41 15.81
C SER A 37 -12.93 1.72 15.03
N LEU A 38 -13.18 1.65 13.72
CA LEU A 38 -13.43 2.80 12.87
C LEU A 38 -14.83 3.38 13.10
N SER A 39 -15.84 2.54 13.18
CA SER A 39 -17.23 2.97 13.33
C SER A 39 -17.50 3.73 14.64
N THR A 40 -16.69 3.49 15.67
CA THR A 40 -16.83 4.15 16.98
C THR A 40 -16.14 5.51 17.08
N GLY A 41 -15.46 6.00 16.03
CA GLY A 41 -14.91 7.36 15.95
C GLY A 41 -13.76 7.69 16.92
N ASN A 42 -13.45 6.81 17.87
CA ASN A 42 -12.48 7.05 18.94
C ASN A 42 -11.04 6.63 18.58
N ALA A 43 -10.84 5.99 17.42
CA ALA A 43 -9.55 5.44 17.01
C ALA A 43 -8.68 6.48 16.29
N LYS A 44 -7.69 7.04 16.99
CA LYS A 44 -6.73 8.04 16.48
C LYS A 44 -5.87 7.57 15.29
N PHE A 45 -5.77 6.26 15.06
CA PHE A 45 -4.85 5.67 14.07
C PHE A 45 -5.36 5.74 12.63
N CYS A 46 -6.68 5.75 12.44
CA CYS A 46 -7.25 5.64 11.10
C CYS A 46 -7.88 6.98 10.69
N THR A 47 -7.01 7.96 10.50
CA THR A 47 -7.40 9.18 9.81
C THR A 47 -7.31 8.90 8.31
N THR A 48 -8.45 8.61 7.67
CA THR A 48 -8.58 8.93 6.25
C THR A 48 -8.51 10.44 6.16
N LYS A 49 -7.30 10.98 6.03
CA LYS A 49 -7.11 12.34 5.52
C LYS A 49 -7.80 12.34 4.16
N GLU A 50 -8.90 13.09 4.03
CA GLU A 50 -9.37 13.49 2.71
C GLU A 50 -8.20 14.21 2.04
N LYS A 51 -7.44 13.51 1.21
CA LYS A 51 -6.77 14.18 0.10
C LYS A 51 -7.90 14.53 -0.86
N LYS A 52 -8.43 15.75 -0.73
CA LYS A 52 -9.10 16.39 -1.85
C LYS A 52 -8.07 16.49 -2.96
N GLU A 53 -8.10 15.54 -3.89
CA GLU A 53 -7.41 15.71 -5.18
C GLU A 53 -8.06 16.94 -5.83
N PRO A 54 -7.29 18.00 -6.17
CA PRO A 54 -7.84 19.11 -6.91
C PRO A 54 -8.28 18.58 -8.28
N SER A 55 -9.46 19.00 -8.72
CA SER A 55 -9.94 18.75 -10.08
C SER A 55 -8.81 19.02 -11.07
N ARG A 56 -8.55 18.05 -11.96
CA ARG A 56 -7.63 18.20 -13.08
C ARG A 56 -8.18 19.30 -14.02
N GLY A 57 -7.89 20.54 -13.68
CA GLY A 57 -7.99 21.71 -14.56
C GLY A 57 -6.72 21.82 -15.38
N PHE A 58 -6.89 22.12 -16.66
CA PHE A 58 -5.81 22.42 -17.60
C PHE A 58 -4.92 23.56 -17.05
N GLY A 59 -3.62 23.29 -16.97
CA GLY A 59 -2.53 24.27 -17.09
C GLY A 59 -2.40 25.33 -15.98
N ASN A 60 -1.38 25.19 -15.13
CA ASN A 60 -0.85 26.31 -14.34
C ASN A 60 0.37 26.91 -15.06
N SER A 61 0.33 28.22 -15.32
CA SER A 61 1.47 29.04 -15.71
C SER A 61 2.52 29.03 -14.60
N LYS A 62 3.70 28.46 -14.89
CA LYS A 62 4.85 28.49 -13.98
C LYS A 62 5.54 29.86 -14.10
N ASN A 63 5.73 30.52 -12.96
CA ASN A 63 6.42 31.81 -12.87
C ASN A 63 7.93 31.60 -13.11
N LEU A 64 8.49 32.28 -14.12
CA LEU A 64 9.86 32.07 -14.61
C LEU A 64 10.96 32.60 -13.66
N ASN A 65 10.60 33.21 -12.53
CA ASN A 65 11.55 33.88 -11.65
C ASN A 65 12.17 32.97 -10.57
N GLU A 66 11.70 31.74 -10.39
CA GLU A 66 12.30 30.78 -9.44
C GLU A 66 13.47 29.97 -10.02
N TYR A 67 13.61 29.91 -11.35
CA TYR A 67 14.62 29.09 -12.02
C TYR A 67 16.03 29.71 -12.02
N HIS A 68 16.15 31.03 -11.82
CA HIS A 68 17.45 31.69 -11.79
C HIS A 68 18.21 31.47 -10.47
N SER A 69 17.51 31.35 -9.35
CA SER A 69 18.16 31.17 -8.04
C SER A 69 18.75 29.76 -7.87
N LEU A 70 18.08 28.74 -8.42
CA LEU A 70 18.53 27.35 -8.31
C LEU A 70 19.68 26.98 -9.26
N THR A 71 19.84 27.70 -10.38
CA THR A 71 20.92 27.43 -11.34
C THR A 71 22.29 27.88 -10.81
N VAL A 72 22.34 29.01 -10.08
CA VAL A 72 23.59 29.55 -9.50
C VAL A 72 24.14 28.66 -8.39
N ILE A 73 23.26 28.03 -7.59
CA ILE A 73 23.67 27.14 -6.49
C ILE A 73 24.25 25.83 -7.03
N PHE A 74 23.78 25.33 -8.18
CA PHE A 74 24.30 24.11 -8.79
C PHE A 74 25.68 24.32 -9.43
N GLN A 75 25.93 25.49 -10.04
CA GLN A 75 27.21 25.79 -10.70
C GLN A 75 28.38 26.05 -9.73
N MET A 76 28.11 26.49 -8.49
CA MET A 76 29.16 26.74 -7.49
C MET A 76 29.65 25.48 -6.77
N LYS A 77 28.97 24.34 -6.90
CA LYS A 77 29.29 23.12 -6.12
C LYS A 77 30.35 22.23 -6.79
N ASP A 78 30.69 22.50 -8.05
CA ASP A 78 31.61 21.68 -8.86
C ASP A 78 32.97 22.36 -9.13
N SER A 79 33.31 23.43 -8.40
CA SER A 79 34.53 24.21 -8.63
C SER A 79 35.40 24.34 -7.37
N HIS A 80 35.83 23.20 -6.79
CA HIS A 80 37.17 22.98 -6.22
C HIS A 80 37.34 21.56 -5.68
#